data_AF-A0A0S7BXS1-F1
#
_entry.id   AF-A0A0S7BXS1-F1
#
_cell.length_a   1.000
_cell.length_b   1.000
_cell.length_c   1.000
_cell.angle_alpha   90.00
_cell.angle_beta   90.00
_cell.angle_gamma   90.00
#
_symmetry.space_group_name_H-M   'P 1'
#
loop_
_entity.id
_entity.type
_entity.pdbx_description
1 polymer ?
#
loop_
_entity_poly.entity_id
_entity_poly.type
_entity_poly.pdbx_seq_one_letter_code
_entity_poly.pdbx_strand_id
1 'polypeptide(L)' 'MKFIERIIPHISIILSGMLLVFFVIDRFNQKMGFMEDDTTKIMILALSISSIMTSILFIRSRNKY' A
#
# COMPACT_ATOMS: atom_id res chain seq x y z
N MET A 1 3.21 -2.78 21.74
CA MET A 1 3.37 -3.71 20.58
C MET A 1 2.08 -3.94 19.77
N LYS A 2 0.86 -3.80 20.32
CA LYS A 2 -0.40 -4.07 19.58
C LYS A 2 -0.87 -3.00 18.58
N PHE A 3 -0.45 -1.74 18.71
CA PHE A 3 -1.01 -0.63 17.91
C PHE A 3 -0.47 -0.60 16.48
N ILE A 4 0.86 -0.78 16.33
CA ILE A 4 1.54 -0.90 15.04
C ILE A 4 1.01 -2.11 14.25
N GLU A 5 0.85 -3.25 14.94
CA GLU A 5 0.31 -4.47 14.34
C GLU A 5 -1.14 -4.32 13.85
N ARG A 6 -1.88 -3.38 14.45
CA ARG A 6 -3.26 -3.10 14.08
C ARG A 6 -3.36 -2.07 12.95
N ILE A 7 -2.49 -1.06 12.94
CA ILE A 7 -2.57 0.07 11.99
C ILE A 7 -1.90 -0.20 10.65
N ILE A 8 -0.77 -0.90 10.63
CA ILE A 8 -0.04 -1.22 9.40
C ILE A 8 -0.93 -1.88 8.33
N PRO A 9 -1.75 -2.91 8.62
CA PRO A 9 -2.63 -3.50 7.61
C PRO A 9 -3.70 -2.52 7.11
N HIS A 10 -4.23 -1.64 7.96
CA HIS A 10 -5.18 -0.60 7.51
C HIS A 10 -4.55 0.41 6.57
N ILE A 11 -3.31 0.85 6.85
CA ILE A 11 -2.55 1.73 5.96
C ILE A 11 -2.33 1.04 4.60
N SER A 12 -1.97 -0.24 4.59
CA SER A 12 -1.76 -1.00 3.36
C SER A 12 -3.02 -1.04 2.48
N ILE A 13 -4.19 -1.27 3.08
CA ILE A 13 -5.48 -1.29 2.36
C ILE A 13 -5.82 0.09 1.78
N ILE A 14 -5.62 1.16 2.55
CA ILE A 14 -5.90 2.52 2.09
C ILE A 14 -4.98 2.88 0.92
N LEU A 15 -3.67 2.65 1.06
CA LEU A 15 -2.70 2.94 0.00
C LEU A 15 -2.96 2.09 -1.25
N SER A 16 -3.33 0.81 -1.11
CA SER A 16 -3.68 -0.02 -2.26
C SER A 16 -4.92 0.49 -2.97
N GLY A 17 -5.93 0.93 -2.22
CA GLY A 17 -7.15 1.52 -2.78
C GLY A 17 -6.86 2.81 -3.55
N MET A 18 -6.05 3.70 -2.98
CA MET A 18 -5.65 4.94 -3.65
C MET A 18 -4.88 4.67 -4.94
N LEU A 19 -3.91 3.76 -4.91
CA LEU A 19 -3.14 3.39 -6.10
C LEU A 19 -4.00 2.75 -7.18
N LEU A 20 -4.98 1.93 -6.80
CA LEU A 20 -5.92 1.33 -7.75
C LEU A 20 -6.76 2.42 -8.43
N VAL A 21 -7.30 3.38 -7.67
CA VAL A 21 -8.06 4.51 -8.23
C VAL A 21 -7.18 5.34 -9.16
N PHE A 22 -5.97 5.69 -8.75
CA PHE A 22 -5.03 6.44 -9.60
C PHE A 22 -4.66 5.67 -10.87
N PHE A 23 -4.42 4.36 -10.78
CA PHE A 23 -4.15 3.52 -11.93
C PHE A 23 -5.33 3.49 -12.92
N VAL A 24 -6.56 3.34 -12.42
CA VAL A 24 -7.76 3.32 -13.26
C VAL A 24 -7.95 4.67 -13.95
N ILE A 25 -7.82 5.79 -13.22
CA ILE A 25 -7.93 7.14 -13.79
C ILE A 25 -6.85 7.38 -14.84
N ASP A 26 -5.60 7.01 -14.56
CA ASP A 26 -4.49 7.14 -15.49
C ASP A 26 -4.74 6.34 -16.79
N ARG A 27 -5.34 5.15 -16.69
CA ARG A 27 -5.67 4.34 -17.87
C ARG A 27 -6.67 5.01 -18.80
N PHE A 28 -7.66 5.72 -18.25
CA PHE A 28 -8.67 6.44 -19.04
C PHE A 28 -8.24 7.87 -19.41
N ASN A 29 -7.32 8.47 -18.66
CA ASN A 29 -6.82 9.83 -18.87
C ASN A 29 -5.30 9.90 -18.70
N GLN A 30 -4.57 9.32 -19.65
CA GLN A 30 -3.10 9.25 -19.63
C GLN A 30 -2.41 10.63 -19.68
N LYS A 31 -3.14 11.70 -20.00
CA LYS A 31 -2.59 13.07 -20.06
C LYS A 31 -2.15 13.62 -18.70
N MET A 32 -2.65 13.08 -17.59
CA MET A 32 -2.26 13.54 -16.25
C MET A 32 -0.98 12.88 -15.72
N GLY A 33 -0.53 11.77 -16.31
CA GLY A 33 0.74 11.12 -15.94
C GLY A 33 0.83 10.74 -14.47
N PHE A 34 -0.28 10.34 -13.85
CA PHE A 34 -0.34 10.08 -12.41
C PHE A 34 0.61 8.97 -12.00
N MET A 35 0.82 7.94 -12.85
CA MET A 35 1.77 6.88 -12.57
C MET A 35 3.24 7.23 -12.83
N GLU A 36 3.50 8.28 -13.61
CA GLU A 36 4.86 8.75 -13.90
C GLU A 36 5.35 9.79 -12.89
N ASP A 37 4.43 10.40 -12.13
CA ASP A 37 4.72 11.38 -11.10
C ASP A 37 5.50 10.77 -9.92
N ASP A 38 6.44 11.54 -9.38
CA ASP A 38 7.29 11.10 -8.27
C ASP A 38 6.50 10.85 -6.98
N THR A 39 5.36 11.53 -6.80
CA THR A 39 4.47 11.31 -5.66
C THR A 39 3.91 9.88 -5.67
N THR A 40 3.48 9.40 -6.83
CA THR A 40 2.92 8.06 -6.97
C THR A 40 3.99 6.99 -6.81
N LYS A 41 5.22 7.23 -7.29
CA LYS A 41 6.37 6.34 -7.03
C LYS A 41 6.65 6.20 -5.53
N ILE A 42 6.59 7.30 -4.78
CA ILE A 42 6.74 7.29 -3.32
C ILE A 42 5.58 6.53 -2.66
N MET A 43 4.35 6.69 -3.13
CA MET A 43 3.20 5.92 -2.65
C MET A 43 3.34 4.42 -2.90
N ILE A 44 3.85 4.02 -4.08
CA ILE A 44 4.15 2.62 -4.39
C ILE A 44 5.21 2.06 -3.45
N LEU A 45 6.26 2.82 -3.17
CA LEU A 45 7.29 2.44 -2.20
C LEU A 45 6.70 2.25 -0.80
N ALA A 46 5.89 3.21 -0.34
CA ALA A 46 5.24 3.15 0.96
C ALA A 46 4.28 1.95 1.08
N LEU A 47 3.50 1.68 0.03
CA LEU A 47 2.62 0.50 -0.03
C LEU A 47 3.44 -0.79 0.01
N SER A 48 4.54 -0.86 -0.74
CA SER A 48 5.39 -2.05 -0.81
C SER A 48 6.00 -2.39 0.55
N ILE A 49 6.55 -1.39 1.24
CA ILE A 49 7.09 -1.55 2.60
C ILE A 49 5.98 -1.97 3.58
N SER A 50 4.83 -1.29 3.53
CA SER A 50 3.67 -1.61 4.37
C SER A 50 3.16 -3.04 4.15
N SER A 51 3.11 -3.51 2.91
CA SER A 51 2.69 -4.86 2.54
C SER A 51 3.65 -5.93 3.04
N ILE A 52 4.97 -5.70 2.91
CA ILE A 52 6.00 -6.58 3.46
C ILE A 52 5.87 -6.68 4.99
N MET A 53 5.74 -5.54 5.67
CA MET A 53 5.56 -5.54 7.13
C MET A 53 4.28 -6.25 7.55
N THR A 54 3.17 -6.03 6.84
CA THR A 54 1.89 -6.73 7.08
C THR A 54 2.07 -8.25 6.96
N SER A 55 2.79 -8.70 5.93
CA SER A 55 3.04 -10.12 5.69
C SER A 55 3.90 -10.75 6.80
N ILE A 56 4.94 -10.06 7.25
CA ILE A 56 5.78 -10.51 8.38
C ILE A 56 4.95 -10.62 9.66
N LEU A 57 4.13 -9.61 9.95
CA LEU A 57 3.24 -9.60 11.12
C LEU A 57 2.21 -10.73 11.05
N PHE A 58 1.66 -11.00 9.88
CA PHE A 58 0.71 -12.08 9.66
C PHE A 58 1.36 -13.46 9.90
N ILE A 59 2.54 -13.71 9.34
CA ILE A 59 3.29 -14.96 9.56
C ILE A 59 3.65 -15.13 11.04
N ARG A 60 4.11 -14.06 11.69
CA ARG A 60 4.41 -14.07 13.13
C ARG A 60 3.18 -14.36 13.98
N SER A 61 2.03 -13.78 13.64
CA SER A 61 0.76 -14.03 14.32
C SER A 61 0.29 -15.47 14.13
N ARG A 62 0.48 -16.04 12.92
CA ARG A 62 0.13 -17.42 12.61
C ARG A 62 1.00 -18.43 13.36
N ASN A 63 2.31 -18.21 13.44
CA ASN A 63 3.27 -19.10 14.14
C ASN A 63 3.13 -19.07 15.67
N LYS A 64 2.33 -18.16 16.23
CA LYS A 64 2.13 -18.00 17.67
C LYS A 64 0.98 -18.89 18.21
N TYR A 65 0.22 -19.51 17.32
CA TYR A 65 -0.79 -20.54 17.57
C TYR A 65 -0.30 -21.88 17.03
#